data_AF-A0A1X9XI42-F1
#
_entry.id   AF-A0A1X9XI42-F1
#
_cell.length_a   1.000
_cell.length_b   1.000
_cell.length_c   1.000
_cell.angle_alpha   90.00
_cell.angle_beta   90.00
_cell.angle_gamma   90.00
#
_symmetry.space_group_name_H-M   'P 1'
#
loop_
_entity.id
_entity.type
_entity.pdbx_description
1 polymer ?
#
loop_
_entity_poly.entity_id
_entity_poly.type
_entity_poly.pdbx_seq_one_letter_code
_entity_poly.pdbx_strand_id
1 'polypeptide(L)' 'IGGHGEQVVAAVGLNRDPYCTDPTVGRVRYVYVSPSARRSGAGAVVMEAIANEAQ' A
#
# COMPACT_ATOMS: atom_id res chain seq x y z
N ILE A 1 7.57 -3.37 -24.17
CA ILE A 1 6.61 -2.88 -23.14
C ILE A 1 7.01 -1.46 -22.76
N GLY A 2 6.29 -0.46 -23.26
CA GLY A 2 6.65 0.96 -23.10
C GLY A 2 6.30 1.45 -21.69
N GLY A 3 7.28 2.03 -20.99
CA GLY A 3 7.06 2.68 -19.70
C GLY A 3 6.57 4.11 -19.91
N HIS A 4 5.35 4.38 -19.48
CA HIS A 4 4.92 5.75 -19.20
C HIS A 4 5.85 6.30 -18.09
N GLY A 5 6.27 7.56 -18.18
CA GLY A 5 7.36 8.17 -17.39
C GLY A 5 7.15 8.28 -15.86
N GLU A 6 6.25 7.49 -15.29
CA GLU A 6 5.95 7.45 -13.87
C GLU A 6 6.54 6.16 -13.27
N GLN A 7 7.51 6.32 -12.38
CA GLN A 7 8.12 5.19 -11.68
C GLN A 7 7.31 4.87 -10.42
N VAL A 8 6.78 3.65 -10.33
CA VAL A 8 6.19 3.15 -9.08
C VAL A 8 7.30 2.91 -8.06
N VAL A 9 7.29 3.69 -6.96
CA VAL A 9 8.32 3.64 -5.92
C VAL A 9 7.89 2.90 -4.65
N ALA A 10 6.59 2.68 -4.47
CA ALA A 10 6.03 1.92 -3.36
C ALA A 10 4.75 1.20 -3.77
N ALA A 11 4.52 0.02 -3.20
CA ALA A 11 3.33 -0.80 -3.42
C ALA A 11 3.00 -1.61 -2.18
N VAL A 12 1.73 -2.00 -2.05
CA VAL A 12 1.20 -2.73 -0.91
C VAL A 12 0.02 -3.59 -1.34
N GLY A 13 -0.14 -4.76 -0.73
CA GLY A 13 -1.35 -5.56 -0.84
C GLY A 13 -2.24 -5.35 0.38
N LEU A 14 -3.52 -5.09 0.17
CA LEU A 14 -4.55 -5.09 1.20
C LEU A 14 -5.46 -6.29 0.99
N ASN A 15 -5.60 -7.14 2.01
CA ASN A 15 -6.56 -8.23 2.00
C ASN A 15 -7.66 -7.94 3.02
N ARG A 16 -8.89 -7.70 2.56
CA ARG A 16 -10.06 -7.61 3.44
C ARG A 16 -10.31 -8.99 4.05
N ASP A 17 -10.67 -9.04 5.33
CA ASP A 17 -10.94 -10.31 6.00
C ASP A 17 -12.30 -10.86 5.55
N PRO A 18 -12.38 -12.02 4.87
CA PRO A 18 -13.66 -12.57 4.40
C PRO A 18 -14.52 -13.14 5.54
N TYR A 19 -13.96 -13.33 6.73
CA TYR A 19 -14.67 -13.83 7.91
C TYR A 19 -15.11 -12.70 8.84
N CYS A 20 -14.68 -11.46 8.57
CA CYS A 20 -15.15 -10.27 9.26
C CYS A 20 -16.20 -9.56 8.41
N THR A 21 -17.36 -9.25 8.97
CA THR A 21 -18.38 -8.42 8.31
C THR A 21 -18.03 -6.93 8.33
N ASP A 22 -17.00 -6.55 9.08
CA ASP A 22 -16.51 -5.17 9.16
C ASP A 22 -15.52 -4.89 8.01
N PRO A 23 -15.88 -4.04 7.03
CA PRO A 23 -15.04 -3.74 5.88
C PRO A 23 -13.76 -2.96 6.24
N THR A 24 -13.68 -2.42 7.46
CA THR A 24 -12.50 -1.72 8.00
C THR A 24 -11.41 -2.70 8.45
N VAL A 25 -11.75 -3.99 8.60
CA VAL A 25 -10.83 -5.01 9.09
C VAL A 25 -10.20 -5.74 7.90
N GLY A 26 -8.88 -5.64 7.81
CA GLY A 26 -8.09 -6.31 6.80
C GLY A 26 -6.64 -6.48 7.23
N ARG A 27 -5.90 -7.29 6.45
CA ARG A 27 -4.47 -7.51 6.64
C ARG A 27 -3.69 -6.86 5.52
N VAL A 28 -2.75 -6.01 5.92
CA VAL A 28 -1.72 -5.49 5.01
C VAL A 28 -0.66 -6.57 4.77
N ARG A 29 -0.28 -6.76 3.51
CA ARG A 29 0.71 -7.73 3.06
C ARG A 29 1.60 -7.09 2.00
N TYR A 30 2.85 -7.52 1.92
CA TYR A 30 3.77 -7.13 0.85
C TYR A 30 3.95 -5.61 0.70
N VAL A 31 4.32 -4.94 1.79
CA VAL A 31 4.75 -3.54 1.73
C VAL A 31 6.14 -3.50 1.09
N TYR A 32 6.21 -2.98 -0.13
CA TYR A 32 7.44 -2.81 -0.87
C TYR A 32 7.72 -1.34 -1.11
N VAL A 33 8.98 -0.94 -0.92
CA VAL A 33 9.50 0.38 -1.26
C VAL A 33 10.79 0.18 -2.04
N SER A 34 10.88 0.82 -3.21
CA SER A 34 12.08 0.85 -4.03
C SER A 34 13.27 1.26 -3.18
N PRO A 35 14.44 0.58 -3.25
CA PRO A 35 15.61 0.93 -2.46
C PRO A 35 16.00 2.41 -2.56
N SER A 36 15.89 3.01 -3.75
CA SER A 36 16.19 4.43 -4.00
C SER A 36 15.23 5.41 -3.34
N ALA A 37 14.02 4.95 -2.97
CA ALA A 37 12.98 5.73 -2.32
C ALA A 37 12.82 5.38 -0.83
N ARG A 38 13.73 4.61 -0.23
CA ARG A 38 13.65 4.32 1.21
C ARG A 38 13.97 5.58 2.02
N ARG A 39 13.33 5.70 3.18
CA ARG A 39 13.41 6.88 4.08
C ARG A 39 12.91 8.20 3.45
N SER A 40 12.26 8.17 2.29
CA SER A 40 11.59 9.34 1.71
C SER A 40 10.19 9.59 2.26
N GLY A 41 9.65 8.65 3.03
CA GLY A 41 8.25 8.67 3.49
C GLY A 41 7.27 7.93 2.57
N ALA A 42 7.70 7.47 1.38
CA ALA A 42 6.80 6.80 0.42
C ALA A 42 6.02 5.60 1.01
N GLY A 43 6.68 4.79 1.86
CA GLY A 43 6.00 3.68 2.55
C GLY A 43 4.94 4.16 3.56
N ALA A 44 5.18 5.28 4.25
CA ALA A 44 4.22 5.84 5.21
C ALA A 44 2.98 6.38 4.49
N VAL A 45 3.15 7.10 3.38
CA VAL A 45 2.05 7.61 2.55
C VAL A 45 1.13 6.48 2.09
N VAL A 46 1.70 5.37 1.64
CA VAL A 46 0.93 4.20 1.19
C VAL A 46 0.17 3.55 2.35
N MET A 47 0.76 3.47 3.54
CA MET A 47 0.09 2.93 4.72
C MET A 47 -1.03 3.84 5.23
N GLU A 48 -0.83 5.16 5.18
CA GLU A 48 -1.85 6.15 5.54
C GLU A 48 -3.04 6.11 4.58
N ALA A 49 -2.79 5.97 3.28
CA ALA A 49 -3.84 5.77 2.29
C ALA A 49 -4.68 4.52 2.59
N ILE A 50 -4.05 3.40 2.97
CA ILE A 50 -4.79 2.19 3.40
C ILE A 50 -5.62 2.47 4.65
N ALA A 51 -5.04 3.14 5.66
CA ALA A 51 -5.75 3.42 6.89
C ALA A 51 -7.01 4.28 6.65
N ASN A 52 -6.93 5.25 5.73
CA ASN A 52 -8.05 6.09 5.34
C ASN A 52 -9.14 5.31 4.57
N GLU A 53 -8.77 4.30 3.77
CA GLU A 53 -9.73 3.41 3.10
C GLU A 53 -10.47 2.47 4.07
N ALA A 54 -9.96 2.33 5.30
CA ALA A 54 -10.56 1.53 6.36
C ALA A 54 -11.41 2.37 7.34
N GLN A 55 -11.81 3.59 6.98
CA GLN A 55 -12.74 4.43 7.74
C GLN A 55 -14.14 4.43 7.14
#